data_AF-A0A3N8G120-F1
#
_entry.id   AF-A0A3N8G120-F1
#
_cell.length_a   1.000
_cell.length_b   1.000
_cell.length_c   1.000
_cell.angle_alpha   90.00
_cell.angle_beta   90.00
_cell.angle_gamma   90.00
#
_symmetry.space_group_name_H-M   'P 1'
#
loop_
_entity.id
_entity.type
_entity.pdbx_description
1 polymer ?
#
loop_
_entity_poly.entity_id
_entity_poly.type
_entity_poly.pdbx_seq_one_letter_code
_entity_poly.pdbx_strand_id
1 'polypeptide(L)'
;TEIHHHVSHDGDGAGASGGAGGLTVWAAIGQIVMLDIVFSIDSIVTAIGMTEHIPIMFVAVIVAVSVMLFAAQPLARFIDRNPTVVMLALSFLVVIGMTLIAEGFGSHVPKGYIYAAMAFSAFVEGMNMLARRAKAKRAARVEGH
;
A
#
# COMPACT_ATOMS: atom_id res chain seq x y z
N THR A 1 46.69 20.61 3.74
CA THR A 1 45.87 19.61 4.46
C THR A 1 44.46 19.75 3.93
N GLU A 2 44.02 18.71 3.26
CA GLU A 2 42.90 18.65 2.32
C GLU A 2 41.54 19.10 2.85
N ILE A 3 40.81 19.74 1.96
CA ILE A 3 39.41 20.17 2.09
C ILE A 3 38.55 18.98 1.68
N HIS A 4 37.77 18.43 2.61
CA HIS A 4 36.80 17.37 2.32
C HIS A 4 35.63 17.92 1.51
N HIS A 5 35.61 17.52 0.24
CA HIS A 5 34.58 17.73 -0.76
C HIS A 5 33.58 16.58 -0.66
N HIS A 6 32.35 16.82 -0.19
CA HIS A 6 31.27 15.86 -0.35
C HIS A 6 30.47 16.28 -1.60
N VAL A 7 30.83 15.65 -2.71
CA VAL A 7 30.11 15.70 -3.99
C VAL A 7 28.69 15.22 -3.77
N SER A 8 27.75 16.11 -4.09
CA SER A 8 26.37 15.77 -4.39
C SER A 8 26.35 14.72 -5.48
N HIS A 9 25.85 13.53 -5.18
CA HIS A 9 25.46 12.55 -6.18
C HIS A 9 24.17 13.06 -6.84
N ASP A 10 24.30 13.58 -8.06
CA ASP A 10 23.22 13.59 -9.04
C ASP A 10 23.08 12.18 -9.64
N GLY A 11 21.83 11.74 -9.82
CA GLY A 11 21.46 10.55 -10.59
C GLY A 11 21.15 9.32 -9.75
N ASP A 12 19.88 9.15 -9.37
CA ASP A 12 19.02 8.08 -9.91
C ASP A 12 17.83 7.75 -8.97
N GLY A 13 16.62 7.90 -9.50
CA GLY A 13 15.49 7.05 -9.11
C GLY A 13 14.46 7.61 -8.12
N ALA A 14 13.24 7.80 -8.64
CA ALA A 14 11.97 7.97 -7.92
C ALA A 14 11.76 9.32 -7.21
N GLY A 15 11.41 10.32 -8.03
CA GLY A 15 11.08 11.66 -7.58
C GLY A 15 9.86 11.75 -6.67
N ALA A 16 9.98 12.58 -5.64
CA ALA A 16 8.87 13.33 -5.03
C ALA A 16 9.43 14.40 -4.07
N SER A 17 10.05 15.46 -4.60
CA SER A 17 10.09 16.74 -3.87
C SER A 17 10.26 17.91 -4.83
N GLY A 18 9.34 18.87 -4.77
CA GLY A 18 9.46 20.15 -5.48
C GLY A 18 8.10 20.82 -5.73
N GLY A 19 7.80 21.88 -4.98
CA GLY A 19 6.82 22.91 -5.37
C GLY A 19 5.56 22.99 -4.51
N ALA A 20 5.53 23.92 -3.57
CA ALA A 20 4.35 24.32 -2.81
C ALA A 20 3.27 24.92 -3.75
N GLY A 21 2.02 24.48 -3.58
CA GLY A 21 0.83 25.18 -4.07
C GLY A 21 0.42 24.93 -5.53
N GLY A 22 -0.13 23.75 -5.82
CA GLY A 22 -0.79 23.47 -7.12
C GLY A 22 -0.64 22.03 -7.63
N LEU A 23 0.37 21.31 -7.16
CA LEU A 23 0.67 19.92 -7.54
C LEU A 23 -0.23 18.86 -6.86
N THR A 24 -1.19 19.26 -6.03
CA THR A 24 -1.79 18.35 -5.03
C THR A 24 -2.84 17.40 -5.59
N VAL A 25 -3.71 17.85 -6.50
CA VAL A 25 -4.82 17.01 -6.98
C VAL A 25 -4.36 16.03 -8.06
N TRP A 26 -3.60 16.50 -9.06
CA TRP A 26 -3.10 15.62 -10.13
C TRP A 26 -2.06 14.60 -9.65
N ALA A 27 -1.19 14.97 -8.69
CA ALA A 27 -0.27 14.01 -8.08
C ALA A 27 -1.00 12.97 -7.23
N ALA A 28 -2.01 13.38 -6.44
CA ALA A 28 -2.83 12.45 -5.66
C ALA A 28 -3.61 11.48 -6.57
N ILE A 29 -4.19 11.97 -7.68
CA ILE A 29 -4.85 11.13 -8.68
C ILE A 29 -3.85 10.13 -9.28
N GLY A 30 -2.64 10.58 -9.65
CA GLY A 30 -1.59 9.70 -10.17
C GLY A 30 -1.21 8.59 -9.18
N GLN A 31 -1.08 8.92 -7.89
CA GLN A 31 -0.81 7.94 -6.84
C GLN A 31 -1.94 6.93 -6.65
N ILE A 32 -3.21 7.37 -6.72
CA ILE A 32 -4.38 6.48 -6.63
C ILE A 32 -4.42 5.52 -7.81
N VAL A 33 -4.22 6.02 -9.03
CA VAL A 33 -4.21 5.18 -10.25
C VAL A 33 -3.07 4.16 -10.18
N MET A 34 -1.89 4.59 -9.76
CA MET A 34 -0.73 3.70 -9.61
C MET A 34 -0.98 2.61 -8.55
N LEU A 35 -1.62 2.96 -7.43
CA LEU A 35 -2.01 2.00 -6.40
C LEU A 35 -3.09 1.02 -6.88
N ASP A 36 -4.09 1.50 -7.60
CA ASP A 36 -5.19 0.69 -8.14
C ASP A 36 -4.69 -0.36 -9.14
N ILE A 37 -3.74 0.02 -10.01
CA ILE A 37 -3.05 -0.91 -10.91
C ILE A 37 -2.30 -1.99 -10.11
N VAL A 38 -1.56 -1.59 -9.09
CA VAL A 38 -0.79 -2.54 -8.27
C VAL A 38 -1.70 -3.49 -7.49
N PHE A 39 -2.78 -2.99 -6.89
CA PHE A 39 -3.72 -3.77 -6.10
C PHE A 39 -4.61 -4.69 -6.95
N SER A 40 -5.01 -4.25 -8.14
CA SER A 40 -5.72 -5.10 -9.09
C SER A 40 -4.86 -6.27 -9.57
N ILE A 41 -3.58 -6.04 -9.88
CA ILE A 41 -2.63 -7.11 -10.25
C ILE A 41 -2.38 -8.06 -9.07
N ASP A 42 -2.18 -7.53 -7.86
CA ASP A 42 -1.97 -8.33 -6.64
C ASP A 42 -3.12 -9.32 -6.41
N SER A 43 -4.36 -8.84 -6.53
CA SER A 43 -5.54 -9.67 -6.31
C SER A 43 -5.67 -10.83 -7.31
N ILE A 44 -5.26 -10.62 -8.56
CA ILE A 44 -5.25 -11.64 -9.60
C ILE A 44 -4.13 -12.66 -9.33
N VAL A 45 -2.91 -12.17 -9.09
CA VAL A 45 -1.72 -13.00 -8.90
C VAL A 45 -1.85 -13.86 -7.63
N THR A 46 -2.39 -13.28 -6.55
CA THR A 46 -2.69 -14.00 -5.31
C THR A 46 -3.77 -15.05 -5.51
N ALA A 47 -4.83 -14.75 -6.28
CA ALA A 47 -5.88 -15.73 -6.57
C ALA A 47 -5.34 -16.93 -7.37
N ILE A 48 -4.47 -16.68 -8.36
CA ILE A 48 -3.82 -17.73 -9.16
C ILE A 48 -2.87 -18.59 -8.30
N GLY A 49 -2.15 -17.97 -7.35
CA GLY A 49 -1.23 -18.69 -6.48
C GLY A 49 -1.89 -19.53 -5.37
N MET A 50 -3.17 -19.33 -5.06
CA MET A 50 -3.85 -19.99 -3.94
C MET A 50 -4.76 -21.16 -4.33
N THR A 51 -5.13 -21.32 -5.60
CA THR A 51 -6.02 -22.41 -6.03
C THR A 51 -5.74 -22.87 -7.45
N GLU A 52 -5.79 -24.19 -7.67
CA GLU A 52 -5.67 -24.80 -9.00
C GLU A 52 -7.03 -24.87 -9.73
N HIS A 53 -8.14 -24.52 -9.04
CA HIS A 53 -9.48 -24.62 -9.59
C HIS A 53 -9.83 -23.38 -10.42
N ILE A 54 -9.51 -23.45 -11.71
CA ILE A 54 -9.74 -22.39 -12.70
C ILE A 54 -11.15 -21.76 -12.63
N PRO A 55 -12.26 -22.53 -12.47
CA PRO A 55 -13.59 -21.92 -12.39
C PRO A 55 -13.78 -21.04 -11.14
N ILE A 56 -13.24 -21.45 -10.00
CA ILE A 56 -13.33 -20.71 -8.74
C ILE A 56 -12.51 -19.43 -8.83
N MET A 57 -11.31 -19.53 -9.40
CA MET A 57 -10.44 -18.40 -9.64
C MET A 57 -11.10 -17.34 -10.53
N PHE A 58 -11.74 -17.74 -11.63
CA PHE A 58 -12.45 -16.83 -12.54
C PHE A 58 -13.56 -16.05 -11.83
N VAL A 59 -14.41 -16.75 -11.07
CA VAL A 59 -15.49 -16.11 -10.30
C VAL A 59 -14.93 -15.18 -9.23
N ALA A 60 -13.89 -15.60 -8.50
CA ALA A 60 -13.25 -14.80 -7.46
C ALA A 60 -12.66 -13.49 -8.02
N VAL A 61 -11.96 -13.55 -9.15
CA VAL A 61 -11.38 -12.35 -9.80
C VAL A 61 -12.47 -11.40 -10.25
N ILE A 62 -13.54 -11.88 -10.90
CA ILE A 62 -14.64 -11.01 -11.33
C ILE A 62 -15.30 -10.32 -10.14
N VAL A 63 -15.57 -11.06 -9.07
CA VAL A 63 -16.17 -10.50 -7.85
C VAL A 63 -15.24 -9.48 -7.21
N ALA A 64 -13.95 -9.80 -7.09
CA ALA A 64 -12.95 -8.90 -6.51
C ALA A 64 -12.85 -7.59 -7.29
N VAL A 65 -12.68 -7.65 -8.62
CA VAL A 65 -12.62 -6.47 -9.49
C VAL A 65 -13.91 -5.66 -9.43
N SER A 66 -15.07 -6.32 -9.41
CA SER A 66 -16.37 -5.63 -9.30
C SER A 66 -16.49 -4.86 -7.98
N VAL A 67 -16.06 -5.46 -6.87
CA VAL A 67 -16.03 -4.80 -5.56
C VAL A 67 -15.03 -3.66 -5.54
N MET A 68 -13.83 -3.84 -6.09
CA MET A 68 -12.81 -2.78 -6.19
C MET A 68 -13.32 -1.58 -6.99
N LEU A 69 -13.96 -1.82 -8.14
CA LEU A 69 -14.53 -0.75 -8.97
C LEU A 69 -15.62 0.01 -8.23
N PHE A 70 -16.53 -0.70 -7.56
CA PHE A 70 -17.58 -0.08 -6.76
C PHE A 70 -17.00 0.71 -5.56
N ALA A 71 -15.90 0.23 -4.99
CA ALA A 71 -15.23 0.84 -3.84
C ALA A 71 -14.14 1.87 -4.22
N ALA A 72 -13.88 2.13 -5.50
CA ALA A 72 -12.75 2.96 -5.94
C ALA A 72 -12.81 4.39 -5.38
N GLN A 73 -13.98 5.06 -5.45
CA GLN A 73 -14.16 6.41 -4.90
C GLN A 73 -14.02 6.49 -3.36
N PRO A 74 -14.66 5.63 -2.55
CA PRO A 74 -14.44 5.65 -1.11
C PRO A 74 -13.01 5.25 -0.73
N LEU A 75 -12.39 4.32 -1.46
CA LEU A 75 -11.00 3.90 -1.24
C LEU A 75 -10.02 5.05 -1.51
N ALA A 76 -10.19 5.76 -2.63
CA ALA A 76 -9.40 6.95 -2.98
C ALA A 76 -9.44 8.01 -1.87
N ARG A 77 -10.64 8.35 -1.36
CA ARG A 77 -10.80 9.31 -0.26
C ARG A 77 -10.20 8.82 1.06
N PHE A 78 -10.16 7.51 1.28
CA PHE A 78 -9.56 6.94 2.48
C PHE A 78 -8.03 6.99 2.43
N ILE A 79 -7.45 6.69 1.27
CA ILE A 79 -6.01 6.73 1.00
C ILE A 79 -5.48 8.16 1.14
N ASP A 80 -6.16 9.14 0.54
CA ASP A 80 -5.78 10.57 0.63
C ASP A 80 -5.64 11.05 2.09
N ARG A 81 -6.51 10.53 2.96
CA ARG A 81 -6.49 10.87 4.39
C ARG A 81 -5.49 10.05 5.21
N ASN A 82 -5.00 8.92 4.69
CA ASN A 82 -4.15 7.96 5.41
C ASN A 82 -3.09 7.35 4.48
N PRO A 83 -2.09 8.14 4.02
CA PRO A 83 -1.08 7.68 3.06
C PRO A 83 -0.21 6.52 3.57
N THR A 84 -0.11 6.31 4.88
CA THR A 84 0.57 5.14 5.48
C THR A 84 -0.07 3.81 5.09
N VAL A 85 -1.37 3.80 4.76
CA VAL A 85 -2.06 2.60 4.26
C VAL A 85 -1.52 2.17 2.91
N VAL A 86 -1.11 3.12 2.06
CA VAL A 86 -0.48 2.81 0.76
C VAL A 86 0.81 2.04 0.97
N MET A 87 1.66 2.52 1.87
CA MET A 87 2.94 1.88 2.18
C MET A 87 2.74 0.48 2.76
N LEU A 88 1.71 0.27 3.57
CA LEU A 88 1.32 -1.04 4.08
C LEU A 88 0.91 -1.98 2.93
N ALA A 89 0.05 -1.53 2.01
CA ALA A 89 -0.39 -2.34 0.88
C ALA A 89 0.76 -2.71 -0.06
N LEU A 90 1.66 -1.77 -0.37
CA LEU A 90 2.87 -2.03 -1.16
C LEU A 90 3.79 -3.05 -0.47
N SER A 91 3.88 -2.99 0.86
CA SER A 91 4.65 -3.97 1.63
C SER A 91 4.04 -5.37 1.53
N PHE A 92 2.71 -5.48 1.58
CA PHE A 92 2.02 -6.76 1.39
C PHE A 92 2.24 -7.32 0.00
N LEU A 93 2.14 -6.50 -1.05
CA LEU A 93 2.48 -6.89 -2.42
C LEU A 93 3.88 -7.50 -2.50
N VAL A 94 4.89 -6.86 -1.89
CA VAL A 94 6.27 -7.37 -1.91
C VAL A 94 6.38 -8.72 -1.18
N VAL A 95 5.75 -8.85 -0.01
CA VAL A 95 5.75 -10.10 0.76
C VAL A 95 5.07 -11.23 -0.02
N ILE A 96 3.92 -10.96 -0.62
CA ILE A 96 3.16 -11.93 -1.42
C ILE A 96 3.93 -12.29 -2.69
N GLY A 97 4.47 -11.31 -3.40
CA GLY A 97 5.31 -11.52 -4.58
C GLY A 97 6.52 -12.39 -4.26
N MET A 98 7.23 -12.12 -3.16
CA MET A 98 8.34 -12.95 -2.70
C MET A 98 7.89 -14.38 -2.34
N THR A 99 6.74 -14.52 -1.69
CA THR A 99 6.18 -15.82 -1.32
C THR A 99 5.88 -16.65 -2.56
N LEU A 100 5.25 -16.06 -3.58
CA LEU A 100 4.92 -16.74 -4.83
C LEU A 100 6.16 -17.15 -5.62
N ILE A 101 7.20 -16.31 -5.61
CA ILE A 101 8.49 -16.67 -6.18
C ILE A 101 9.07 -17.89 -5.43
N ALA A 102 9.09 -17.86 -4.10
CA ALA A 102 9.59 -18.97 -3.28
C ALA A 102 8.80 -20.27 -3.48
N GLU A 103 7.48 -20.20 -3.53
CA GLU A 103 6.60 -21.33 -3.85
C GLU A 103 6.84 -21.84 -5.28
N GLY A 104 7.07 -20.94 -6.25
CA GLY A 104 7.45 -21.27 -7.62
C GLY A 104 8.81 -22.00 -7.73
N PHE A 105 9.73 -21.76 -6.79
CA PHE A 105 10.99 -22.49 -6.63
C PHE A 105 10.86 -23.77 -5.77
N GLY A 106 9.64 -24.16 -5.39
CA GLY A 106 9.34 -25.36 -4.59
C GLY A 106 9.56 -25.21 -3.09
N SER A 107 9.95 -24.02 -2.62
CA SER A 107 10.08 -23.74 -1.19
C SER A 107 8.72 -23.39 -0.60
N HIS A 108 8.18 -24.30 0.21
CA HIS A 108 6.89 -24.10 0.85
C HIS A 108 7.03 -23.13 2.03
N VAL A 109 6.63 -21.88 1.82
CA VAL A 109 6.53 -20.89 2.90
C VAL A 109 5.25 -21.14 3.70
N PRO A 110 5.30 -21.34 5.02
CA PRO A 110 4.09 -21.60 5.77
C PRO A 110 3.18 -20.34 5.80
N LYS A 111 2.07 -20.43 5.07
CA LYS A 111 1.13 -19.32 4.82
C LYS A 111 0.60 -18.65 6.09
N GLY A 112 0.50 -19.42 7.18
CA GLY A 112 0.07 -18.92 8.50
C GLY A 112 0.95 -17.79 9.04
N TYR A 113 2.26 -17.82 8.82
CA TYR A 113 3.15 -16.73 9.25
C TYR A 113 2.92 -15.45 8.46
N ILE A 114 2.67 -15.57 7.16
CA ILE A 114 2.39 -14.44 6.27
C ILE A 114 1.06 -13.80 6.66
N TYR A 115 0.02 -14.61 6.85
CA TYR A 115 -1.29 -14.11 7.29
C TYR A 115 -1.23 -13.47 8.68
N ALA A 116 -0.48 -14.05 9.63
CA ALA A 116 -0.28 -13.46 10.95
C ALA A 116 0.48 -12.13 10.87
N ALA A 117 1.53 -12.04 10.05
CA ALA A 117 2.30 -10.81 9.85
C ALA A 117 1.46 -9.70 9.21
N MET A 118 0.67 -10.03 8.18
CA MET A 118 -0.25 -9.07 7.55
C MET A 118 -1.33 -8.59 8.54
N ALA A 119 -1.96 -9.50 9.27
CA ALA A 119 -2.98 -9.16 10.27
C ALA A 119 -2.41 -8.27 11.39
N PHE A 120 -1.22 -8.61 11.90
CA PHE A 120 -0.55 -7.82 12.92
C PHE A 120 -0.17 -6.43 12.41
N SER A 121 0.33 -6.33 11.18
CA SER A 121 0.70 -5.05 10.56
C SER A 121 -0.51 -4.14 10.35
N ALA A 122 -1.61 -4.69 9.86
CA ALA A 122 -2.89 -3.98 9.73
C ALA A 122 -3.43 -3.53 11.09
N PHE A 123 -3.32 -4.38 12.12
CA PHE A 123 -3.72 -4.04 13.47
C PHE A 123 -2.89 -2.86 14.04
N VAL A 124 -1.56 -2.91 13.91
CA VAL A 124 -0.66 -1.86 14.37
C VAL A 124 -0.94 -0.54 13.65
N GLU A 125 -1.13 -0.57 12.32
CA GLU A 125 -1.46 0.65 11.58
C GLU A 125 -2.85 1.18 11.94
N GLY A 126 -3.81 0.31 12.21
CA GLY A 126 -5.13 0.69 12.74
C GLY A 126 -5.01 1.41 14.08
N MET A 127 -4.22 0.88 15.02
CA MET A 127 -3.94 1.56 16.29
C MET A 127 -3.24 2.91 16.08
N ASN A 128 -2.28 2.97 15.16
CA ASN A 128 -1.52 4.17 14.83
C ASN A 128 -2.45 5.27 14.27
N MET A 129 -3.37 4.91 13.38
CA MET A 129 -4.42 5.81 12.86
C MET A 129 -5.34 6.32 13.97
N LEU A 130 -5.78 5.46 14.88
CA LEU A 130 -6.63 5.85 16.02
C LEU A 130 -5.89 6.82 16.96
N ALA A 131 -4.63 6.54 17.27
CA ALA A 131 -3.80 7.39 18.10
C ALA A 131 -3.59 8.79 17.48
N ARG A 132 -3.30 8.86 16.18
CA ARG A 132 -3.19 10.14 15.44
C ARG A 132 -4.48 10.94 15.49
N ARG A 133 -5.62 10.30 15.25
CA ARG A 133 -6.96 10.93 15.35
C ARG A 133 -7.26 11.45 16.75
N ALA A 134 -6.91 10.70 17.80
CA ALA A 134 -7.12 11.10 19.18
C ALA A 134 -6.27 12.32 19.56
N LYS A 135 -5.00 12.38 19.11
CA LYS A 135 -4.11 13.54 19.32
C LYS A 135 -4.63 14.79 18.61
N ALA A 136 -5.06 14.67 17.35
CA ALA A 136 -5.62 15.79 16.60
C ALA A 136 -6.86 16.39 17.28
N LYS A 137 -7.76 15.55 17.81
CA LYS A 137 -8.93 16.01 18.58
C LYS A 137 -8.55 16.72 19.88
N ARG A 138 -7.48 16.30 20.55
CA ARG A 138 -7.01 16.93 21.81
C ARG A 138 -6.39 18.31 21.53
N ALA A 139 -5.59 18.45 20.48
CA ALA A 139 -4.99 19.73 20.09
C ALA A 139 -6.06 20.80 19.77
N ALA A 140 -7.07 20.44 18.96
CA ALA A 140 -8.17 21.34 18.60
C ALA A 140 -9.01 21.81 19.80
N ARG A 141 -9.03 21.05 20.91
CA ARG A 141 -9.73 21.43 22.15
C ARG A 141 -8.92 22.41 23.01
N VAL A 142 -7.60 22.43 22.87
CA VAL A 142 -6.71 23.33 23.63
C VAL A 142 -6.63 24.71 22.98
N GLU A 143 -6.69 24.81 21.64
CA GLU A 143 -6.69 26.09 20.90
C GLU A 143 -8.04 26.82 20.90
N GLY A 144 -9.12 26.15 21.31
CA GLY A 144 -10.47 26.72 21.39
C GLY A 144 -10.81 27.38 22.74
N HIS A 145 -9.84 27.50 23.66
CA HIS A 145 -9.94 28.16 24.96
C HIS A 145 -8.90 29.28 25.03
#